data_AF-A0AAX3WG75-F1
#
_entry.id   AF-A0AAX3WG75-F1
#
_cell.length_a   1.000
_cell.length_b   1.000
_cell.length_c   1.000
_cell.angle_alpha   90.00
_cell.angle_beta   90.00
_cell.angle_gamma   90.00
#
_symmetry.space_group_name_H-M   'P 1'
#
loop_
_entity.id
_entity.type
_entity.pdbx_description
1 polymer ?
#
loop_
_entity_poly.entity_id
_entity_poly.type
_entity_poly.pdbx_seq_one_letter_code
_entity_poly.pdbx_strand_id
1 'polypeptide(L)'
;MSGVENVPGSGTAAVPYRSLSEPFLAALEALAAASNGAWWADVLADPDLLLAVRNRSLNVYYRGASLFRITPASEGVAAETHVKYLVRQRQAMTRLAADGGFGLDPAAAVWTRYEGPATLAEMKRAATPLAGLEKTGVHALVQANPNVVDVEVSLTGAPLDIAAEPDGAQAEVDAALQSPDADAGVVPKRQDRLDVASLEERGVADEAWLVFHEAKLAANPALRSKLIPAIVGQVERYRATLKHEADRLASSYPALCRDLVRLDTLRRTVRLARGLDVAALPQRDPLVAKVASGARQLRVDPEPRLVLFGFDADQRDGAVETITESLRSQHNLRVYAVGRPGKGTAAFRRPNDLTSSPV
;
A
#
# COMPACT_ATOMS: atom_id res chain seq x y z
N MET A 1 22.46 -20.03 53.66
CA MET A 1 21.79 -18.71 53.65
C MET A 1 22.68 -17.76 52.87
N SER A 2 22.32 -17.13 51.76
CA SER A 2 21.28 -17.34 50.75
C SER A 2 21.90 -16.75 49.48
N GLY A 3 21.95 -17.55 48.41
CA GLY A 3 22.41 -17.07 47.11
C GLY A 3 21.38 -16.11 46.54
N VAL A 4 21.83 -14.93 46.14
CA VAL A 4 21.01 -13.99 45.39
C VAL A 4 21.08 -14.42 43.93
N GLU A 5 20.01 -15.05 43.44
CA GLU A 5 19.81 -15.32 42.03
C GLU A 5 19.59 -14.00 41.28
N ASN A 6 20.46 -13.74 40.31
CA ASN A 6 20.28 -12.71 39.31
C ASN A 6 19.13 -13.14 38.38
N VAL A 7 17.99 -12.46 38.47
CA VAL A 7 16.92 -12.55 37.47
C VAL A 7 17.42 -11.87 36.19
N PRO A 8 17.47 -12.54 35.03
CA PRO A 8 17.85 -11.89 33.79
C PRO A 8 16.74 -10.92 33.39
N GLY A 9 17.15 -9.65 33.22
CA GLY A 9 16.28 -8.57 32.76
C GLY A 9 15.57 -8.95 31.46
N SER A 10 14.26 -8.70 31.44
CA SER A 10 13.40 -8.75 30.27
C SER A 10 14.01 -7.85 29.18
N GLY A 11 14.78 -8.46 28.28
CA GLY A 11 15.22 -7.80 27.06
C GLY A 11 13.99 -7.49 26.22
N THR A 12 13.68 -6.21 26.05
CA THR A 12 12.69 -5.76 25.06
C THR A 12 13.19 -6.19 23.69
N ALA A 13 12.64 -7.29 23.18
CA ALA A 13 12.93 -7.73 21.82
C ALA A 13 12.64 -6.56 20.88
N ALA A 14 13.63 -6.16 20.09
CA ALA A 14 13.48 -5.07 19.13
C ALA A 14 12.30 -5.38 18.19
N VAL A 15 11.34 -4.46 18.10
CA VAL A 15 10.18 -4.63 17.22
C VAL A 15 10.68 -4.76 15.78
N PRO A 16 10.36 -5.86 15.07
CA PRO A 16 10.72 -6.00 13.67
C PRO A 16 10.27 -4.79 12.85
N TYR A 17 11.11 -4.35 11.91
CA TYR A 17 10.91 -3.13 11.11
C TYR A 17 9.52 -3.03 10.44
N ARG A 18 8.92 -4.16 10.06
CA ARG A 18 7.62 -4.25 9.38
C ARG A 18 6.49 -4.74 10.27
N SER A 19 6.58 -4.49 11.57
CA SER A 19 5.51 -4.85 12.50
C SER A 19 5.04 -3.67 13.34
N LEU A 20 3.78 -3.75 13.71
CA LEU A 20 3.18 -2.97 14.77
C LEU A 20 3.59 -3.61 16.10
N SER A 21 3.96 -2.79 17.08
CA SER A 21 4.25 -3.30 18.41
C SER A 21 2.98 -3.84 19.06
N GLU A 22 3.10 -4.81 19.97
CA GLU A 22 1.95 -5.36 20.71
C GLU A 22 1.14 -4.27 21.42
N PRO A 23 1.76 -3.29 22.14
CA PRO A 23 0.99 -2.21 22.75
C PRO A 23 0.23 -1.35 21.74
N PHE A 24 0.77 -1.16 20.54
CA PHE A 24 0.11 -0.38 19.50
C PHE A 24 -1.10 -1.12 18.92
N LEU A 25 -0.98 -2.44 18.66
CA LEU A 25 -2.11 -3.26 18.23
C LEU A 25 -3.22 -3.31 19.28
N ALA A 26 -2.87 -3.53 20.55
CA ALA A 26 -3.85 -3.52 21.64
C ALA A 26 -4.56 -2.16 21.75
N ALA A 27 -3.84 -1.05 21.54
CA ALA A 27 -4.44 0.28 21.51
C ALA A 27 -5.41 0.47 20.33
N LEU A 28 -5.10 -0.06 19.14
CA LEU A 28 -6.00 -0.05 17.98
C LEU A 28 -7.26 -0.89 18.22
N GLU A 29 -7.13 -2.05 18.87
CA GLU A 29 -8.25 -2.92 19.25
C GLU A 29 -9.16 -2.24 20.27
N ALA A 30 -8.59 -1.64 21.32
CA ALA A 30 -9.32 -0.87 22.31
C ALA A 30 -10.04 0.34 21.70
N LEU A 31 -9.36 1.06 20.79
CA LEU A 31 -9.94 2.22 20.10
C LEU A 31 -11.17 1.81 19.28
N ALA A 32 -11.19 0.64 18.67
CA ALA A 32 -12.31 0.19 17.85
C ALA A 32 -13.63 0.05 18.64
N ALA A 33 -13.55 -0.14 19.96
CA ALA A 33 -14.69 -0.24 20.86
C ALA A 33 -14.96 1.06 21.65
N ALA A 34 -14.05 2.03 21.62
CA ALA A 34 -14.15 3.26 22.39
C ALA A 34 -15.11 4.28 21.74
N SER A 35 -15.79 5.08 22.56
CA SER A 35 -16.73 6.11 22.09
C SER A 35 -16.06 7.20 21.24
N ASN A 36 -14.80 7.54 21.56
CA ASN A 36 -13.97 8.47 20.79
C ASN A 36 -13.28 7.80 19.58
N GLY A 37 -13.43 6.49 19.39
CA GLY A 37 -12.85 5.71 18.31
C GLY A 37 -13.80 5.43 17.15
N ALA A 38 -14.94 6.12 17.07
CA ALA A 38 -15.93 5.94 16.01
C ALA A 38 -15.33 6.03 14.60
N TRP A 39 -14.38 6.96 14.38
CA TRP A 39 -13.67 7.11 13.11
C TRP A 39 -12.88 5.86 12.70
N TRP A 40 -12.27 5.19 13.67
CA TRP A 40 -11.48 4.00 13.43
C TRP A 40 -12.38 2.81 13.13
N ALA A 41 -13.48 2.68 13.87
CA ALA A 41 -14.50 1.68 13.58
C ALA A 41 -15.14 1.87 12.18
N ASP A 42 -15.31 3.11 11.72
CA ASP A 42 -15.77 3.41 10.36
C ASP A 42 -14.74 3.00 9.29
N VAL A 43 -13.44 3.24 9.53
CA VAL A 43 -12.36 2.76 8.66
C VAL A 43 -12.32 1.24 8.59
N LEU A 44 -12.40 0.55 9.73
CA LEU A 44 -12.43 -0.91 9.80
C LEU A 44 -13.63 -1.50 9.05
N ALA A 45 -14.77 -0.80 9.11
CA ALA A 45 -16.02 -1.19 8.47
C ALA A 45 -16.09 -0.85 6.98
N ASP A 46 -15.17 -0.11 6.38
CA ASP A 46 -15.22 0.21 4.94
C ASP A 46 -14.43 -0.82 4.11
N PRO A 47 -15.06 -1.61 3.22
CA PRO A 47 -14.38 -2.65 2.45
C PRO A 47 -13.47 -2.08 1.34
N ASP A 48 -13.65 -0.82 0.93
CA ASP A 48 -12.85 -0.21 -0.13
C ASP A 48 -11.49 0.29 0.37
N LEU A 49 -11.30 0.34 1.69
CA LEU A 49 -10.06 0.78 2.29
C LEU A 49 -9.05 -0.37 2.41
N LEU A 50 -7.81 -0.04 2.08
CA LEU A 50 -6.65 -0.89 2.25
C LEU A 50 -5.88 -0.44 3.49
N LEU A 51 -5.56 -1.38 4.37
CA LEU A 51 -4.72 -1.15 5.54
C LEU A 51 -3.31 -1.70 5.27
N ALA A 52 -2.28 -0.87 5.45
CA ALA A 52 -0.89 -1.27 5.22
C ALA A 52 0.03 -0.83 6.36
N VAL A 53 0.88 -1.75 6.83
CA VAL A 53 1.86 -1.46 7.89
C VAL A 53 3.14 -0.93 7.25
N ARG A 54 3.54 0.29 7.61
CA ARG A 54 4.72 0.95 7.04
C ARG A 54 5.52 1.64 8.14
N ASN A 55 6.79 1.30 8.29
CA ASN A 55 7.69 1.89 9.28
C ASN A 55 7.05 1.98 10.69
N ARG A 56 6.49 0.86 11.17
CA ARG A 56 5.79 0.76 12.47
C ARG A 56 4.54 1.65 12.63
N SER A 57 4.05 2.25 11.54
CA SER A 57 2.77 2.95 11.44
C SER A 57 1.76 2.14 10.65
N LEU A 58 0.48 2.42 10.83
CA LEU A 58 -0.60 1.85 10.03
C LEU A 58 -1.13 2.93 9.08
N ASN A 59 -1.12 2.67 7.78
CA ASN A 59 -1.62 3.60 6.77
C ASN A 59 -2.93 3.09 6.18
N VAL A 60 -3.84 4.01 5.89
CA VAL A 60 -5.17 3.73 5.35
C VAL A 60 -5.25 4.32 3.95
N TYR A 61 -5.42 3.47 2.95
CA TYR A 61 -5.42 3.86 1.55
C TYR A 61 -6.79 3.72 0.92
N TYR A 62 -7.10 4.67 0.02
CA TYR A 62 -8.22 4.60 -0.90
C TYR A 62 -7.74 4.98 -2.31
N ARG A 63 -7.80 4.05 -3.27
CA ARG A 63 -7.34 4.25 -4.65
C ARG A 63 -5.88 4.73 -4.74
N GLY A 64 -5.04 4.25 -3.82
CA GLY A 64 -3.64 4.64 -3.67
C GLY A 64 -3.41 5.99 -2.99
N ALA A 65 -4.46 6.72 -2.60
CA ALA A 65 -4.33 7.91 -1.77
C ALA A 65 -4.28 7.55 -0.28
N SER A 66 -3.28 8.07 0.44
CA SER A 66 -3.08 7.82 1.88
C SER A 66 -3.99 8.71 2.72
N LEU A 67 -5.19 8.23 3.05
CA LEU A 67 -6.17 8.99 3.83
C LEU A 67 -5.72 9.20 5.28
N PHE A 68 -5.15 8.18 5.91
CA PHE A 68 -4.65 8.28 7.28
C PHE A 68 -3.27 7.66 7.41
N ARG A 69 -2.42 8.29 8.21
CA ARG A 69 -1.25 7.68 8.84
C ARG A 69 -1.53 7.58 10.33
N ILE A 70 -1.48 6.37 10.88
CA ILE A 70 -1.85 6.07 12.26
C ILE A 70 -0.60 5.59 12.99
N THR A 71 -0.31 6.19 14.14
CA THR A 71 0.90 5.94 14.94
C THR A 71 0.57 5.78 16.43
N PRO A 72 1.45 5.11 17.21
CA PRO A 72 1.34 5.16 18.66
C PRO A 72 1.49 6.61 19.16
N ALA A 73 0.74 6.95 20.21
CA ALA A 73 0.84 8.22 20.93
C ALA A 73 1.15 7.97 22.42
N SER A 74 1.45 9.03 23.18
CA SER A 74 1.64 8.92 24.64
C SER A 74 0.42 8.31 25.34
N GLU A 75 -0.77 8.63 24.83
CA GLU A 75 -2.05 8.06 25.26
C GLU A 75 -2.77 7.45 24.05
N GLY A 76 -2.59 6.13 23.86
CA GLY A 76 -3.28 5.38 22.80
C GLY A 76 -2.70 5.60 21.40
N VAL A 77 -3.52 6.18 20.51
CA VAL A 77 -3.28 6.22 19.07
C VAL A 77 -3.50 7.63 18.52
N ALA A 78 -2.58 8.09 17.66
CA ALA A 78 -2.74 9.31 16.87
C ALA A 78 -2.99 8.96 15.39
N ALA A 79 -3.78 9.78 14.72
CA ALA A 79 -4.03 9.69 13.28
C ALA A 79 -3.83 11.05 12.61
N GLU A 80 -3.10 11.05 11.49
CA GLU A 80 -2.83 12.23 10.67
C GLU A 80 -3.44 12.05 9.28
N THR A 81 -3.90 13.15 8.68
CA THR A 81 -4.43 13.21 7.31
C THR A 81 -3.93 14.47 6.61
N HIS A 82 -3.82 14.44 5.29
CA HIS A 82 -3.59 15.66 4.52
C HIS A 82 -4.86 16.53 4.48
N VAL A 83 -4.68 17.84 4.61
CA VAL A 83 -5.78 18.85 4.58
C VAL A 83 -6.60 18.76 3.29
N LYS A 84 -5.98 18.40 2.16
CA LYS A 84 -6.67 18.25 0.86
C LYS A 84 -7.80 17.23 0.87
N TYR A 85 -7.77 16.23 1.76
CA TYR A 85 -8.85 15.26 1.90
C TYR A 85 -9.99 15.75 2.80
N LEU A 86 -9.80 16.85 3.54
CA LEU A 86 -10.81 17.42 4.43
C LEU A 86 -11.77 18.38 3.70
N VAL A 87 -11.54 18.67 2.40
CA VAL A 87 -12.40 19.55 1.61
C VAL A 87 -13.76 18.90 1.37
N ARG A 88 -14.82 19.57 1.84
CA ARG A 88 -16.21 19.14 1.64
C ARG A 88 -16.58 19.24 0.16
N GLN A 89 -16.99 18.12 -0.42
CA GLN A 89 -17.31 18.03 -1.85
C GLN A 89 -18.73 18.54 -2.14
N ARG A 90 -19.03 19.78 -1.73
CA ARG A 90 -20.30 20.48 -1.99
C ARG A 90 -20.14 21.35 -3.23
N GLN A 91 -20.94 21.13 -4.26
CA GLN A 91 -20.94 21.95 -5.47
C GLN A 91 -21.76 23.23 -5.22
N ALA A 92 -21.14 24.20 -4.57
CA ALA A 92 -21.74 25.52 -4.35
C ALA A 92 -21.02 26.57 -5.22
N MET A 93 -21.77 27.28 -6.05
CA MET A 93 -21.26 28.44 -6.76
C MET A 93 -21.18 29.62 -5.78
N THR A 94 -20.02 30.26 -5.70
CA THR A 94 -19.81 31.47 -4.91
C THR A 94 -19.46 32.64 -5.82
N ARG A 95 -19.76 33.86 -5.36
CA ARG A 95 -19.42 35.09 -6.08
C ARG A 95 -18.02 35.55 -5.66
N LEU A 96 -17.24 36.00 -6.65
CA LEU A 96 -16.04 36.78 -6.40
C LEU A 96 -16.47 38.21 -6.05
N ALA A 97 -16.15 38.65 -4.84
CA ALA A 97 -16.42 39.99 -4.37
C ALA A 97 -15.44 41.00 -5.00
N ALA A 98 -15.79 42.28 -4.94
CA ALA A 98 -14.99 43.35 -5.54
C ALA A 98 -13.60 43.52 -4.89
N ASP A 99 -13.43 43.03 -3.66
CA ASP A 99 -12.16 42.98 -2.94
C ASP A 99 -11.31 41.74 -3.29
N GLY A 100 -11.79 40.89 -4.20
CA GLY A 100 -11.13 39.64 -4.59
C GLY A 100 -11.40 38.46 -3.65
N GLY A 101 -12.23 38.63 -2.62
CA GLY A 101 -12.66 37.55 -1.74
C GLY A 101 -13.71 36.64 -2.39
N PHE A 102 -13.79 35.38 -1.95
CA PHE A 102 -14.91 34.52 -2.29
C PHE A 102 -15.97 34.57 -1.18
N GLY A 103 -17.24 34.71 -1.54
CA GLY A 103 -18.38 34.67 -0.62
C GLY A 103 -18.70 33.26 -0.12
N LEU A 104 -17.71 32.56 0.44
CA LEU A 104 -17.85 31.22 1.02
C LEU A 104 -17.45 31.27 2.49
N ASP A 105 -18.15 30.52 3.34
CA ASP A 105 -17.73 30.28 4.72
C ASP A 105 -16.66 29.17 4.75
N PRO A 106 -15.40 29.46 5.13
CA PRO A 106 -14.34 28.45 5.18
C PRO A 106 -14.67 27.29 6.11
N ALA A 107 -15.40 27.54 7.22
CA ALA A 107 -15.82 26.49 8.15
C ALA A 107 -16.85 25.54 7.53
N ALA A 108 -17.61 26.00 6.54
CA ALA A 108 -18.54 25.18 5.77
C ALA A 108 -17.87 24.44 4.60
N ALA A 109 -16.60 24.75 4.28
CA ALA A 109 -15.85 24.17 3.16
C ALA A 109 -14.90 23.04 3.57
N VAL A 110 -14.50 22.95 4.84
CA VAL A 110 -13.52 21.96 5.31
C VAL A 110 -14.02 21.25 6.57
N TRP A 111 -13.78 19.94 6.66
CA TRP A 111 -14.00 19.18 7.89
C TRP A 111 -12.95 19.56 8.95
N THR A 112 -13.40 20.09 10.09
CA THR A 112 -12.55 20.37 11.26
C THR A 112 -12.68 19.32 12.36
N ARG A 113 -13.67 18.41 12.23
CA ARG A 113 -13.94 17.29 13.12
C ARG A 113 -14.44 16.10 12.32
N TYR A 114 -14.22 14.91 12.85
CA TYR A 114 -14.82 13.69 12.33
C TYR A 114 -16.23 13.52 12.89
N GLU A 115 -17.24 13.54 12.02
CA GLU A 115 -18.66 13.53 12.39
C GLU A 115 -19.36 12.24 11.93
N GLY A 116 -18.60 11.15 11.89
CA GLY A 116 -19.09 9.81 11.53
C GLY A 116 -18.85 9.44 10.05
N PRO A 117 -19.57 8.42 9.53
CA PRO A 117 -19.26 7.82 8.23
C PRO A 117 -19.32 8.79 7.05
N ALA A 118 -20.13 9.85 7.15
CA ALA A 118 -20.24 10.87 6.12
C ALA A 118 -18.92 11.63 5.91
N THR A 119 -18.13 11.86 6.97
CA THR A 119 -16.81 12.48 6.87
C THR A 119 -15.88 11.60 6.05
N LEU A 120 -15.80 10.30 6.35
CA LEU A 120 -14.97 9.36 5.59
C LEU A 120 -15.41 9.25 4.12
N ALA A 121 -16.72 9.24 3.85
CA ALA A 121 -17.24 9.24 2.48
C ALA A 121 -16.84 10.49 1.70
N GLU A 122 -16.78 11.67 2.33
CA GLU A 122 -16.28 12.89 1.71
C GLU A 122 -14.77 12.88 1.51
N MET A 123 -14.00 12.35 2.46
CA MET A 123 -12.55 12.17 2.30
C MET A 123 -12.24 11.26 1.10
N LYS A 124 -12.95 10.14 0.94
CA LYS A 124 -12.84 9.26 -0.25
C LYS A 124 -13.17 10.00 -1.55
N ARG A 125 -14.23 10.82 -1.55
CA ARG A 125 -14.59 11.64 -2.71
C ARG A 125 -13.52 12.67 -3.05
N ALA A 126 -12.99 13.38 -2.06
CA ALA A 126 -11.90 14.35 -2.22
C ALA A 126 -10.60 13.70 -2.72
N ALA A 127 -10.31 12.47 -2.29
CA ALA A 127 -9.14 11.72 -2.74
C ALA A 127 -9.26 11.18 -4.18
N THR A 128 -10.48 10.94 -4.68
CA THR A 128 -10.71 10.34 -6.01
C THR A 128 -10.06 11.11 -7.17
N PRO A 129 -10.27 12.44 -7.33
CA PRO A 129 -9.65 13.18 -8.43
C PRO A 129 -8.13 13.36 -8.25
N LEU A 130 -7.61 13.18 -7.03
CA LEU A 130 -6.18 13.23 -6.73
C LEU A 130 -5.49 11.89 -7.02
N ALA A 131 -6.26 10.80 -7.09
CA ALA A 131 -5.77 9.48 -7.42
C ALA A 131 -5.57 9.37 -8.95
N GLY A 132 -4.32 9.28 -9.38
CA GLY A 132 -3.99 8.97 -10.77
C GLY A 132 -4.49 7.58 -11.21
N LEU A 133 -4.57 7.36 -12.52
CA LEU A 133 -5.02 6.09 -13.10
C LEU A 133 -4.15 4.90 -12.67
N GLU A 134 -2.83 5.10 -12.54
CA GLU A 134 -1.89 4.04 -12.15
C GLU A 134 -2.19 3.59 -10.71
N LYS A 135 -2.19 4.52 -9.75
CA LYS A 135 -2.51 4.25 -8.34
C LYS A 135 -3.89 3.64 -8.15
N THR A 136 -4.89 4.15 -8.86
CA THR A 136 -6.26 3.62 -8.83
C THR A 136 -6.29 2.17 -9.34
N GLY A 137 -5.59 1.88 -10.43
CA GLY A 137 -5.50 0.53 -10.98
C GLY A 137 -4.75 -0.42 -10.05
N VAL A 138 -3.60 -0.02 -9.49
CA VAL A 138 -2.86 -0.81 -8.51
C VAL A 138 -3.71 -1.13 -7.28
N HIS A 139 -4.46 -0.16 -6.74
CA HIS A 139 -5.39 -0.40 -5.63
C HIS A 139 -6.42 -1.48 -5.98
N ALA A 140 -7.02 -1.42 -7.17
CA ALA A 140 -7.98 -2.43 -7.61
C ALA A 140 -7.34 -3.82 -7.75
N LEU A 141 -6.11 -3.90 -8.29
CA LEU A 141 -5.36 -5.15 -8.35
C LEU A 141 -5.06 -5.68 -6.95
N VAL A 142 -4.60 -4.85 -6.02
CA VAL A 142 -4.32 -5.27 -4.64
C VAL A 142 -5.57 -5.82 -3.97
N GLN A 143 -6.71 -5.15 -4.09
CA GLN A 143 -7.97 -5.61 -3.50
C GLN A 143 -8.46 -6.94 -4.08
N ALA A 144 -8.15 -7.23 -5.35
CA ALA A 144 -8.52 -8.47 -6.00
C ALA A 144 -7.60 -9.67 -5.65
N ASN A 145 -6.46 -9.45 -5.01
CA ASN A 145 -5.43 -10.47 -4.81
C ASN A 145 -5.21 -10.74 -3.30
N PRO A 146 -5.79 -11.84 -2.76
CA PRO A 146 -5.82 -12.11 -1.32
C PRO A 146 -4.46 -12.46 -0.71
N ASN A 147 -3.47 -12.78 -1.56
CA ASN A 147 -2.11 -13.14 -1.19
C ASN A 147 -1.19 -11.93 -1.06
N VAL A 148 -1.67 -10.70 -1.31
CA VAL A 148 -0.92 -9.47 -1.08
C VAL A 148 -0.76 -9.21 0.43
N VAL A 149 0.48 -8.91 0.84
CA VAL A 149 0.86 -8.69 2.23
C VAL A 149 1.50 -7.32 2.49
N ASP A 150 1.93 -6.60 1.46
CA ASP A 150 2.51 -5.27 1.63
C ASP A 150 2.30 -4.44 0.36
N VAL A 151 2.25 -3.12 0.52
CA VAL A 151 2.17 -2.15 -0.58
C VAL A 151 3.09 -0.97 -0.28
N GLU A 152 3.56 -0.28 -1.32
CA GLU A 152 4.46 0.87 -1.18
C GLU A 152 5.73 0.51 -0.39
N VAL A 153 6.36 -0.59 -0.81
CA VAL A 153 7.42 -1.31 -0.11
C VAL A 153 8.75 -0.56 -0.23
N SER A 154 9.19 0.05 0.87
CA SER A 154 10.56 0.54 1.02
C SER A 154 11.50 -0.62 1.36
N LEU A 155 12.54 -0.84 0.56
CA LEU A 155 13.43 -2.00 0.73
C LEU A 155 14.48 -1.83 1.83
N THR A 156 15.02 -0.64 2.08
CA THR A 156 16.28 -0.49 2.86
C THR A 156 16.11 -0.31 4.37
N GLY A 157 14.90 -0.38 4.93
CA GLY A 157 14.72 -0.40 6.38
C GLY A 157 15.09 0.88 7.15
N ALA A 158 15.64 1.90 6.48
CA ALA A 158 16.01 3.16 7.11
C ALA A 158 14.74 3.89 7.59
N PRO A 159 14.72 4.43 8.83
CA PRO A 159 13.68 5.35 9.25
C PRO A 159 13.71 6.53 8.29
N LEU A 160 12.65 6.66 7.48
CA LEU A 160 12.52 7.82 6.61
C LEU A 160 12.00 8.99 7.43
N ASP A 161 12.60 10.15 7.19
CA ASP A 161 12.15 11.43 7.73
C ASP A 161 10.65 11.65 7.50
N ILE A 162 10.08 12.34 8.47
CA ILE A 162 8.66 12.45 8.87
C ILE A 162 7.83 13.28 7.86
N ALA A 163 8.22 13.34 6.59
CA ALA A 163 7.42 13.98 5.57
C ALA A 163 6.42 12.95 5.02
N ALA A 164 5.13 13.20 5.25
CA ALA A 164 4.10 12.62 4.43
C ALA A 164 4.42 12.99 2.97
N GLU A 165 4.98 12.04 2.22
CA GLU A 165 5.31 12.22 0.81
C GLU A 165 4.11 12.85 0.09
N PRO A 166 4.29 13.92 -0.69
CA PRO A 166 3.20 14.53 -1.41
C PRO A 166 2.62 13.48 -2.36
N ASP A 167 1.44 12.99 -2.00
CA ASP A 167 0.62 12.15 -2.84
C ASP A 167 0.21 13.01 -4.07
N GLY A 168 1.05 12.98 -5.10
CA GLY A 168 1.04 14.00 -6.16
C GLY A 168 2.41 14.41 -6.68
N ALA A 169 3.52 13.87 -6.17
CA ALA A 169 4.88 14.22 -6.63
C ALA A 169 5.03 14.25 -8.16
N GLN A 170 4.32 13.42 -8.92
CA GLN A 170 4.33 13.47 -10.39
C GLN A 170 3.86 14.83 -10.97
N ALA A 171 2.87 15.48 -10.36
CA ALA A 171 2.36 16.79 -10.77
C ALA A 171 3.30 17.94 -10.35
N GLU A 172 4.03 17.80 -9.25
CA GLU A 172 5.02 18.80 -8.82
C GLU A 172 6.32 18.73 -9.63
N VAL A 173 6.78 17.54 -10.08
CA VAL A 173 7.93 17.45 -10.99
C VAL A 173 7.63 18.04 -12.37
N ASP A 174 6.40 17.86 -12.88
CA ASP A 174 5.99 18.47 -14.15
C ASP A 174 5.95 20.01 -14.06
N ALA A 175 5.67 20.57 -12.88
CA ALA A 175 5.73 22.01 -12.62
C ALA A 175 7.17 22.52 -12.40
N ALA A 176 8.02 21.74 -11.73
CA ALA A 176 9.42 22.09 -11.49
C ALA A 176 10.28 22.07 -12.77
N LEU A 177 9.95 21.20 -13.74
CA LEU A 177 10.59 21.17 -15.06
C LEU A 177 10.25 22.38 -15.95
N GLN A 178 9.31 23.23 -15.53
CA GLN A 178 8.89 24.44 -16.24
C GLN A 178 9.44 25.74 -15.64
N SER A 179 10.22 25.67 -14.56
CA SER A 179 10.84 26.84 -13.91
C SER A 179 12.32 26.93 -14.29
N PRO A 180 12.80 28.00 -14.96
CA PRO A 180 14.21 28.10 -15.39
C PRO A 180 15.22 28.32 -14.26
N ASP A 181 14.77 28.60 -13.03
CA ASP A 181 15.62 29.11 -11.94
C ASP A 181 15.57 28.25 -10.66
N ALA A 182 15.75 26.93 -10.77
CA ALA A 182 15.98 26.08 -9.61
C ALA A 182 17.49 25.83 -9.41
N ASP A 183 18.05 26.53 -8.43
CA ASP A 183 19.41 26.40 -7.93
C ASP A 183 19.76 24.92 -7.59
N ALA A 184 21.02 24.54 -7.81
CA ALA A 184 21.53 23.17 -7.74
C ALA A 184 21.69 22.66 -6.29
N GLY A 185 20.63 22.78 -5.49
CA GLY A 185 20.49 22.14 -4.19
C GLY A 185 20.24 20.64 -4.36
N VAL A 186 20.94 19.84 -3.56
CA VAL A 186 20.89 18.37 -3.51
C VAL A 186 19.45 17.88 -3.64
N VAL A 187 19.08 17.39 -4.84
CA VAL A 187 17.82 16.68 -5.04
C VAL A 187 17.88 15.44 -4.16
N PRO A 188 17.01 15.29 -3.14
CA PRO A 188 17.00 14.08 -2.33
C PRO A 188 16.78 12.90 -3.28
N LYS A 189 17.69 11.91 -3.23
CA LYS A 189 17.54 10.67 -4.01
C LYS A 189 16.21 10.05 -3.62
N ARG A 190 15.22 10.20 -4.49
CA ARG A 190 13.91 9.57 -4.37
C ARG A 190 14.14 8.09 -4.14
N GLN A 191 13.73 7.60 -2.97
CA GLN A 191 13.94 6.19 -2.67
C GLN A 191 12.97 5.38 -3.54
N ASP A 192 13.52 4.54 -4.42
CA ASP A 192 12.71 3.65 -5.25
C ASP A 192 11.95 2.66 -4.33
N ARG A 193 10.61 2.60 -4.47
CA ARG A 193 9.71 1.71 -3.72
C ARG A 193 9.06 0.74 -4.69
N LEU A 194 8.97 -0.52 -4.30
CA LEU A 194 8.18 -1.52 -5.02
C LEU A 194 6.71 -1.36 -4.68
N ASP A 195 5.83 -1.52 -5.67
CA ASP A 195 4.40 -1.26 -5.49
C ASP A 195 3.74 -2.29 -4.56
N VAL A 196 4.07 -3.58 -4.69
CA VAL A 196 3.37 -4.67 -4.02
C VAL A 196 4.32 -5.79 -3.58
N ALA A 197 4.06 -6.40 -2.42
CA ALA A 197 4.59 -7.72 -2.07
C ALA A 197 3.47 -8.73 -1.84
N SER A 198 3.63 -9.95 -2.36
CA SER A 198 2.69 -11.05 -2.17
C SER A 198 3.39 -12.33 -1.71
N LEU A 199 2.60 -13.29 -1.21
CA LEU A 199 3.06 -14.63 -0.88
C LEU A 199 2.63 -15.64 -1.95
N GLU A 200 3.45 -16.68 -2.15
CA GLU A 200 3.14 -17.80 -3.04
C GLU A 200 3.82 -19.11 -2.59
N GLU A 201 3.25 -20.25 -2.96
CA GLU A 201 3.83 -21.59 -2.74
C GLU A 201 4.62 -22.06 -3.99
N ARG A 202 5.70 -22.84 -3.81
CA ARG A 202 6.53 -23.42 -4.90
C ARG A 202 6.47 -24.94 -5.00
N GLY A 203 5.45 -25.55 -4.38
CA GLY A 203 5.38 -27.01 -4.27
C GLY A 203 6.39 -27.62 -3.28
N VAL A 204 7.17 -26.78 -2.58
CA VAL A 204 8.00 -27.20 -1.44
C VAL A 204 7.15 -27.07 -0.18
N ALA A 205 6.90 -28.20 0.48
CA ALA A 205 5.86 -28.33 1.49
C ALA A 205 5.98 -27.34 2.66
N ASP A 206 7.19 -26.96 3.07
CA ASP A 206 7.41 -26.14 4.25
C ASP A 206 7.87 -24.71 3.94
N GLU A 207 7.85 -24.31 2.66
CA GLU A 207 8.31 -23.00 2.24
C GLU A 207 7.19 -22.14 1.66
N ALA A 208 7.27 -20.85 1.96
CA ALA A 208 6.52 -19.80 1.28
C ALA A 208 7.52 -18.81 0.66
N TRP A 209 7.15 -18.19 -0.46
CA TRP A 209 7.99 -17.22 -1.14
C TRP A 209 7.35 -15.84 -1.06
N LEU A 210 8.11 -14.87 -0.56
CA LEU A 210 7.83 -13.45 -0.64
C LEU A 210 8.27 -12.94 -2.01
N VAL A 211 7.31 -12.43 -2.76
CA VAL A 211 7.51 -11.96 -4.14
C VAL A 211 7.12 -10.52 -4.25
N PHE A 212 7.95 -9.74 -4.94
CA PHE A 212 7.75 -8.32 -5.13
C PHE A 212 7.33 -8.01 -6.56
N HIS A 213 6.48 -7.00 -6.70
CA HIS A 213 5.91 -6.59 -7.96
C HIS A 213 5.99 -5.08 -8.11
N GLU A 214 6.36 -4.66 -9.32
CA GLU A 214 6.17 -3.31 -9.83
C GLU A 214 4.99 -3.37 -10.80
N ALA A 215 4.05 -2.46 -10.69
CA ALA A 215 2.86 -2.40 -11.53
C ALA A 215 2.85 -1.10 -12.32
N LYS A 216 2.69 -1.20 -13.65
CA LYS A 216 2.68 -0.05 -14.56
C LYS A 216 1.48 -0.07 -15.47
N LEU A 217 0.93 1.12 -15.71
CA LEU A 217 0.00 1.29 -16.83
C LEU A 217 0.72 0.92 -18.13
N ALA A 218 0.05 0.22 -19.04
CA ALA A 218 0.59 -0.07 -20.37
C ALA A 218 0.94 1.21 -21.13
N ALA A 219 0.24 2.32 -20.86
CA ALA A 219 0.55 3.63 -21.43
C ALA A 219 1.82 4.29 -20.83
N ASN A 220 2.41 3.73 -19.77
CA ASN A 220 3.54 4.36 -19.08
C ASN A 220 4.76 4.50 -20.02
N PRO A 221 5.33 5.72 -20.18
CA PRO A 221 6.44 5.95 -21.10
C PRO A 221 7.74 5.24 -20.68
N ALA A 222 7.92 4.94 -19.39
CA ALA A 222 9.11 4.24 -18.88
C ALA A 222 9.27 2.81 -19.43
N LEU A 223 8.19 2.24 -19.98
CA LEU A 223 8.16 0.94 -20.65
C LEU A 223 8.74 0.99 -22.08
N ARG A 224 8.99 2.17 -22.63
CA ARG A 224 9.37 2.37 -24.03
C ARG A 224 10.70 3.10 -24.14
N SER A 225 11.57 2.60 -25.01
CA SER A 225 12.81 3.27 -25.41
C SER A 225 13.33 2.65 -26.70
N LYS A 226 14.09 3.40 -27.50
CA LYS A 226 14.82 2.87 -28.66
C LYS A 226 16.13 2.16 -28.25
N LEU A 227 16.59 2.37 -27.02
CA LEU A 227 17.78 1.75 -26.46
C LEU A 227 17.36 0.80 -25.32
N ILE A 228 17.40 1.29 -24.08
CA ILE A 228 17.01 0.55 -22.89
C ILE A 228 15.87 1.31 -22.21
N PRO A 229 14.69 0.70 -21.99
CA PRO A 229 13.60 1.31 -21.23
C PRO A 229 14.01 1.62 -19.80
N ALA A 230 13.57 2.76 -19.25
CA ALA A 230 13.93 3.20 -17.90
C ALA A 230 13.54 2.18 -16.82
N ILE A 231 12.45 1.42 -17.05
CA ILE A 231 12.00 0.36 -16.17
C ILE A 231 13.04 -0.76 -15.97
N VAL A 232 13.91 -1.01 -16.95
CA VAL A 232 14.95 -2.06 -16.87
C VAL A 232 15.94 -1.72 -15.76
N GLY A 233 16.50 -0.51 -15.79
CA GLY A 233 17.44 -0.06 -14.76
C GLY A 233 16.80 0.05 -13.38
N GLN A 234 15.50 0.38 -13.30
CA GLN A 234 14.75 0.37 -12.05
C GLN A 234 14.65 -1.05 -11.47
N VAL A 235 14.21 -2.03 -12.26
CA VAL A 235 14.08 -3.43 -11.84
C VAL A 235 15.44 -4.04 -11.47
N GLU A 236 16.52 -3.67 -12.14
CA GLU A 236 17.87 -4.11 -11.78
C GLU A 236 18.31 -3.62 -10.40
N ARG A 237 18.03 -2.35 -10.06
CA ARG A 237 18.29 -1.82 -8.71
C ARG A 237 17.47 -2.54 -7.64
N TYR A 238 16.21 -2.83 -7.92
CA TYR A 238 15.37 -3.62 -7.03
C TYR A 238 15.94 -5.02 -6.82
N ARG A 239 16.31 -5.72 -7.89
CA ARG A 239 16.93 -7.05 -7.83
C ARG A 239 18.19 -7.05 -6.95
N ALA A 240 19.08 -6.07 -7.15
CA ALA A 240 20.29 -5.95 -6.33
C ALA A 240 19.97 -5.73 -4.85
N THR A 241 19.02 -4.84 -4.56
CA THR A 241 18.61 -4.55 -3.17
C THR A 241 17.91 -5.75 -2.52
N LEU A 242 17.03 -6.45 -3.23
CA LEU A 242 16.35 -7.65 -2.73
C LEU A 242 17.33 -8.77 -2.40
N LYS A 243 18.37 -8.97 -3.22
CA LYS A 243 19.44 -9.94 -2.92
C LYS A 243 20.19 -9.57 -1.65
N HIS A 244 20.51 -8.29 -1.48
CA HIS A 244 21.21 -7.80 -0.29
C HIS A 244 20.36 -7.89 0.99
N GLU A 245 19.07 -7.58 0.89
CA GLU A 245 18.15 -7.47 2.03
C GLU A 245 17.38 -8.76 2.33
N ALA A 246 17.64 -9.84 1.60
CA ALA A 246 16.83 -11.07 1.61
C ALA A 246 16.59 -11.63 3.01
N ASP A 247 17.64 -11.79 3.82
CA ASP A 247 17.54 -12.37 5.17
C ASP A 247 16.76 -11.46 6.13
N ARG A 248 16.95 -10.13 6.02
CA ARG A 248 16.21 -9.16 6.83
C ARG A 248 14.74 -9.10 6.45
N LEU A 249 14.42 -9.21 5.16
CA LEU A 249 13.04 -9.27 4.68
C LEU A 249 12.39 -10.59 5.13
N ALA A 250 13.04 -11.74 4.91
CA ALA A 250 12.53 -13.05 5.31
C ALA A 250 12.25 -13.15 6.83
N SER A 251 13.09 -12.52 7.67
CA SER A 251 12.91 -12.51 9.12
C SER A 251 11.85 -11.51 9.62
N SER A 252 11.57 -10.43 8.88
CA SER A 252 10.64 -9.37 9.31
C SER A 252 9.19 -9.59 8.85
N TYR A 253 8.97 -10.15 7.66
CA TYR A 253 7.62 -10.35 7.11
C TYR A 253 6.72 -11.33 7.88
N PRO A 254 7.21 -12.34 8.63
CA PRO A 254 6.34 -13.14 9.49
C PRO A 254 5.63 -12.30 10.57
N ALA A 255 6.29 -11.26 11.09
CA ALA A 255 5.66 -10.33 12.04
C ALA A 255 4.57 -9.49 11.36
N LEU A 256 4.86 -8.96 10.17
CA LEU A 256 3.84 -8.28 9.34
C LEU A 256 2.61 -9.18 9.10
N CYS A 257 2.82 -10.45 8.77
CA CYS A 257 1.74 -11.40 8.53
C CYS A 257 0.86 -11.60 9.77
N ARG A 258 1.44 -11.62 10.98
CA ARG A 258 0.68 -11.67 12.24
C ARG A 258 -0.19 -10.44 12.42
N ASP A 259 0.37 -9.25 12.19
CA ASP A 259 -0.37 -8.00 12.33
C ASP A 259 -1.54 -7.94 11.35
N LEU A 260 -1.32 -8.37 10.10
CA LEU A 260 -2.37 -8.43 9.08
C LEU A 260 -3.49 -9.41 9.42
N VAL A 261 -3.17 -10.56 10.03
CA VAL A 261 -4.19 -11.52 10.52
C VAL A 261 -5.01 -10.91 11.65
N ARG A 262 -4.37 -10.20 12.59
CA ARG A 262 -5.08 -9.50 13.67
C ARG A 262 -5.96 -8.36 13.16
N LEU A 263 -5.44 -7.54 12.25
CA LEU A 263 -6.21 -6.46 11.62
C LEU A 263 -7.40 -6.99 10.82
N ASP A 264 -7.24 -8.10 10.09
CA ASP A 264 -8.36 -8.74 9.38
C ASP A 264 -9.43 -9.23 10.37
N THR A 265 -9.01 -9.88 11.46
CA THR A 265 -9.91 -10.31 12.55
C THR A 265 -10.66 -9.13 13.14
N LEU A 266 -9.97 -8.03 13.44
CA LEU A 266 -10.57 -6.82 13.99
C LEU A 266 -11.61 -6.21 13.04
N ARG A 267 -11.31 -6.12 11.73
CA ARG A 267 -12.28 -5.66 10.71
C ARG A 267 -13.53 -6.53 10.69
N ARG A 268 -13.38 -7.85 10.71
CA ARG A 268 -14.52 -8.80 10.73
C ARG A 268 -15.37 -8.62 11.98
N THR A 269 -14.75 -8.49 13.15
CA THR A 269 -15.44 -8.26 14.42
C THR A 269 -16.25 -6.97 14.39
N VAL A 270 -15.66 -5.85 13.95
CA VAL A 270 -16.35 -4.56 13.86
C VAL A 270 -17.53 -4.62 12.89
N ARG A 271 -17.37 -5.26 11.73
CA ARG A 271 -18.47 -5.43 10.77
C ARG A 271 -19.61 -6.26 11.35
N LEU A 272 -19.30 -7.39 11.98
CA LEU A 272 -20.29 -8.26 12.62
C LEU A 272 -21.06 -7.50 13.71
N ALA A 273 -20.35 -6.76 14.58
CA ALA A 273 -20.97 -5.96 15.64
C ALA A 273 -21.91 -4.86 15.10
N ARG A 274 -21.67 -4.39 13.87
CA ARG A 274 -22.49 -3.39 13.17
C ARG A 274 -23.55 -4.00 12.25
N GLY A 275 -23.71 -5.33 12.23
CA GLY A 275 -24.65 -6.01 11.32
C GLY A 275 -24.30 -5.88 9.84
N LEU A 276 -23.03 -5.62 9.51
CA LEU A 276 -22.54 -5.48 8.14
C LEU A 276 -22.05 -6.83 7.60
N ASP A 277 -22.27 -7.07 6.30
CA ASP A 277 -21.84 -8.30 5.65
C ASP A 277 -20.32 -8.48 5.69
N VAL A 278 -19.84 -9.52 6.37
CA VAL A 278 -18.41 -9.83 6.48
C VAL A 278 -17.84 -10.35 5.16
N ALA A 279 -18.66 -10.92 4.27
CA ALA A 279 -18.24 -11.42 2.96
C ALA A 279 -17.86 -10.29 1.99
N ALA A 280 -18.24 -9.04 2.27
CA ALA A 280 -17.79 -7.88 1.52
C ALA A 280 -16.30 -7.54 1.72
N LEU A 281 -15.65 -8.06 2.78
CA LEU A 281 -14.21 -7.92 2.95
C LEU A 281 -13.46 -8.96 2.09
N PRO A 282 -12.36 -8.58 1.43
CA PRO A 282 -11.49 -9.55 0.77
C PRO A 282 -11.03 -10.62 1.77
N GLN A 283 -11.24 -11.90 1.43
CA GLN A 283 -10.72 -13.00 2.24
C GLN A 283 -9.21 -13.06 2.08
N ARG A 284 -8.46 -13.03 3.18
CA ARG A 284 -7.00 -13.18 3.15
C ARG A 284 -6.60 -14.60 2.75
N ASP A 285 -5.53 -14.73 1.98
CA ASP A 285 -5.01 -16.04 1.57
C ASP A 285 -4.54 -16.84 2.81
N PRO A 286 -4.92 -18.13 2.95
CA PRO A 286 -4.51 -18.97 4.07
C PRO A 286 -2.99 -19.06 4.27
N LEU A 287 -2.19 -18.88 3.21
CA LEU A 287 -0.73 -18.87 3.30
C LEU A 287 -0.22 -17.77 4.23
N VAL A 288 -0.91 -16.63 4.33
CA VAL A 288 -0.53 -15.54 5.24
C VAL A 288 -0.59 -16.01 6.70
N ALA A 289 -1.63 -16.76 7.08
CA ALA A 289 -1.76 -17.32 8.42
C ALA A 289 -0.69 -18.38 8.71
N LYS A 290 -0.35 -19.21 7.71
CA LYS A 290 0.73 -20.21 7.84
C LYS A 290 2.11 -19.56 8.04
N VAL A 291 2.39 -18.45 7.35
CA VAL A 291 3.64 -17.69 7.55
C VAL A 291 3.62 -16.98 8.90
N ALA A 292 2.49 -16.39 9.29
CA ALA A 292 2.33 -15.71 10.57
C ALA A 292 2.61 -16.63 11.79
N SER A 293 2.18 -17.89 11.71
CA SER A 293 2.38 -18.91 12.77
C SER A 293 3.74 -19.60 12.71
N GLY A 294 4.53 -19.39 11.66
CA GLY A 294 5.79 -20.10 11.44
C GLY A 294 5.64 -21.51 10.84
N ALA A 295 4.43 -21.92 10.44
CA ALA A 295 4.17 -23.18 9.74
C ALA A 295 4.74 -23.22 8.30
N ARG A 296 5.23 -22.08 7.80
CA ARG A 296 5.97 -21.95 6.55
C ARG A 296 7.21 -21.11 6.78
N GLN A 297 8.38 -21.62 6.40
CA GLN A 297 9.60 -20.84 6.34
C GLN A 297 9.50 -19.88 5.15
N LEU A 298 9.65 -18.58 5.41
CA LEU A 298 9.59 -17.57 4.37
C LEU A 298 10.95 -17.43 3.66
N ARG A 299 10.93 -17.45 2.34
CA ARG A 299 12.06 -17.14 1.44
C ARG A 299 11.76 -15.87 0.65
N VAL A 300 12.79 -15.17 0.19
CA VAL A 300 12.65 -14.00 -0.68
C VAL A 300 12.94 -14.39 -2.12
N ASP A 301 12.03 -14.06 -3.04
CA ASP A 301 12.33 -14.07 -4.47
C ASP A 301 13.08 -12.78 -4.84
N PRO A 302 14.36 -12.86 -5.24
CA PRO A 302 15.14 -11.68 -5.60
C PRO A 302 14.78 -11.10 -6.97
N GLU A 303 13.87 -11.73 -7.73
CA GLU A 303 13.48 -11.32 -9.06
C GLU A 303 12.09 -10.64 -9.05
N PRO A 304 12.02 -9.29 -9.03
CA PRO A 304 10.76 -8.58 -9.09
C PRO A 304 9.99 -8.89 -10.38
N ARG A 305 8.67 -8.82 -10.26
CA ARG A 305 7.73 -9.03 -11.36
C ARG A 305 7.20 -7.70 -11.84
N LEU A 306 7.18 -7.48 -13.15
CA LEU A 306 6.57 -6.32 -13.75
C LEU A 306 5.16 -6.68 -14.23
N VAL A 307 4.15 -6.03 -13.65
CA VAL A 307 2.74 -6.21 -13.99
C VAL A 307 2.27 -5.03 -14.84
N LEU A 308 1.91 -5.29 -16.09
CA LEU A 308 1.30 -4.30 -16.99
C LEU A 308 -0.22 -4.41 -16.92
N PHE A 309 -0.90 -3.27 -16.82
CA PHE A 309 -2.36 -3.20 -16.76
C PHE A 309 -2.91 -1.97 -17.49
N GLY A 310 -4.23 -1.86 -17.60
CA GLY A 310 -4.91 -0.69 -18.17
C GLY A 310 -4.97 -0.69 -19.69
N PHE A 311 -5.11 -1.87 -20.29
CA PHE A 311 -5.25 -2.06 -21.73
C PHE A 311 -6.41 -3.02 -22.07
N ASP A 312 -6.91 -2.97 -23.30
CA ASP A 312 -7.95 -3.87 -23.83
C ASP A 312 -7.39 -4.98 -24.74
N ALA A 313 -8.27 -5.80 -25.32
CA ALA A 313 -7.88 -6.95 -26.14
C ALA A 313 -7.09 -6.54 -27.39
N ASP A 314 -7.50 -5.47 -28.07
CA ASP A 314 -6.80 -5.00 -29.27
C ASP A 314 -5.38 -4.51 -28.93
N GLN A 315 -5.25 -3.82 -27.80
CA GLN A 315 -3.93 -3.41 -27.28
C GLN A 315 -3.10 -4.61 -26.80
N ARG A 316 -3.73 -5.63 -26.22
CA ARG A 316 -3.09 -6.86 -25.76
C ARG A 316 -2.38 -7.56 -26.92
N ASP A 317 -3.10 -7.81 -28.00
CA ASP A 317 -2.66 -8.59 -29.17
C ASP A 317 -1.83 -7.74 -30.16
N GLY A 318 -1.36 -6.56 -29.72
CA GLY A 318 -0.56 -5.63 -30.51
C GLY A 318 0.53 -4.98 -29.67
N ALA A 319 0.34 -3.69 -29.35
CA ALA A 319 1.39 -2.88 -28.71
C ALA A 319 1.87 -3.45 -27.36
N VAL A 320 0.97 -4.03 -26.55
CA VAL A 320 1.34 -4.61 -25.25
C VAL A 320 2.13 -5.89 -25.43
N GLU A 321 1.73 -6.78 -26.35
CA GLU A 321 2.49 -7.99 -26.67
C GLU A 321 3.93 -7.64 -27.08
N THR A 322 4.10 -6.72 -28.03
CA THR A 322 5.44 -6.25 -28.45
C THR A 322 6.28 -5.72 -27.29
N ILE A 323 5.69 -4.89 -26.42
CA ILE A 323 6.40 -4.35 -25.24
C ILE A 323 6.80 -5.49 -24.30
N THR A 324 5.88 -6.40 -23.98
CA THR A 324 6.15 -7.49 -23.05
C THR A 324 7.17 -8.48 -23.59
N GLU A 325 7.15 -8.77 -24.90
CA GLU A 325 8.11 -9.66 -25.55
C GLU A 325 9.50 -9.04 -25.58
N SER A 326 9.63 -7.74 -25.91
CA SER A 326 10.91 -7.03 -25.83
C SER A 326 11.49 -7.06 -24.41
N LEU A 327 10.67 -6.71 -23.40
CA LEU A 327 11.13 -6.70 -22.00
C LEU A 327 11.53 -8.10 -21.50
N ARG A 328 10.85 -9.17 -21.94
CA ARG A 328 11.21 -10.55 -21.58
C ARG A 328 12.46 -11.04 -22.32
N SER A 329 12.47 -10.92 -23.65
CA SER A 329 13.50 -11.54 -24.49
C SER A 329 14.82 -10.75 -24.52
N GLN A 330 14.75 -9.42 -24.55
CA GLN A 330 15.93 -8.56 -24.70
C GLN A 330 16.51 -8.12 -23.35
N HIS A 331 15.66 -8.02 -22.31
CA HIS A 331 16.05 -7.51 -21.00
C HIS A 331 15.88 -8.52 -19.86
N ASN A 332 15.42 -9.75 -20.16
CA ASN A 332 15.26 -10.83 -19.19
C ASN A 332 14.42 -10.43 -17.96
N LEU A 333 13.37 -9.62 -18.18
CA LEU A 333 12.43 -9.24 -17.11
C LEU A 333 11.28 -10.24 -17.00
N ARG A 334 10.81 -10.46 -15.77
CA ARG A 334 9.60 -11.24 -15.50
C ARG A 334 8.37 -10.35 -15.66
N VAL A 335 7.78 -10.36 -16.84
CA VAL A 335 6.65 -9.47 -17.18
C VAL A 335 5.33 -10.23 -17.32
N TYR A 336 4.24 -9.68 -16.78
CA TYR A 336 2.88 -10.19 -16.91
C TYR A 336 1.94 -9.06 -17.35
N ALA A 337 0.99 -9.36 -18.22
CA ALA A 337 0.02 -8.39 -18.70
C ALA A 337 -1.38 -8.85 -18.27
N VAL A 338 -2.10 -8.03 -17.50
CA VAL A 338 -3.33 -8.45 -16.80
C VAL A 338 -4.59 -7.71 -17.25
N GLY A 339 -4.49 -6.84 -18.26
CA GLY A 339 -5.62 -6.13 -18.85
C GLY A 339 -6.17 -5.02 -17.96
N ARG A 340 -7.48 -4.77 -18.03
CA ARG A 340 -8.15 -3.74 -17.22
C ARG A 340 -8.32 -4.23 -15.76
N PRO A 341 -7.88 -3.46 -14.75
CA PRO A 341 -8.09 -3.82 -13.35
C PRO A 341 -9.59 -3.91 -13.01
N GLY A 342 -9.99 -5.01 -12.38
CA GLY A 342 -11.36 -5.24 -11.94
C GLY A 342 -11.44 -6.23 -10.77
N LYS A 343 -12.65 -6.47 -10.26
CA LYS A 343 -12.88 -7.51 -9.25
C LYS A 343 -12.47 -8.86 -9.83
N GLY A 344 -11.59 -9.57 -9.13
CA GLY A 344 -11.11 -10.89 -9.54
C GLY A 344 -9.94 -10.89 -10.53
N THR A 345 -9.39 -9.74 -10.92
CA THR A 345 -8.16 -9.71 -11.74
C THR A 345 -6.99 -10.30 -10.94
N ALA A 346 -6.61 -11.54 -11.27
CA ALA A 346 -5.47 -12.21 -10.65
C ALA A 346 -4.16 -11.67 -11.25
N ALA A 347 -3.46 -10.82 -10.50
CA ALA A 347 -2.30 -10.07 -10.99
C ALA A 347 -1.00 -10.39 -10.26
N PHE A 348 -1.07 -10.88 -9.03
CA PHE A 348 0.10 -11.10 -8.18
C PHE A 348 0.32 -12.59 -7.86
N ARG A 349 0.10 -13.45 -8.86
CA ARG A 349 0.31 -14.91 -8.82
C ARG A 349 1.20 -15.36 -9.99
N ARG A 350 1.73 -16.59 -9.97
CA ARG A 350 2.50 -17.08 -11.12
C ARG A 350 1.57 -17.39 -12.28
N PRO A 351 2.04 -17.32 -13.54
CA PRO A 351 1.24 -17.69 -14.71
C PRO A 351 0.58 -19.06 -14.61
N ASN A 352 1.29 -20.07 -14.10
CA ASN A 352 0.74 -21.42 -13.95
C ASN A 352 -0.36 -21.49 -12.87
N ASP A 353 -0.43 -20.51 -11.98
CA ASP A 353 -1.50 -20.37 -10.99
C ASP A 353 -2.66 -19.53 -11.56
N LEU A 354 -2.48 -18.85 -12.70
CA LEU A 354 -3.54 -18.12 -13.41
C LEU A 354 -4.35 -19.04 -14.33
N THR A 355 -3.78 -20.18 -14.73
CA THR A 355 -4.45 -21.20 -15.56
C THR A 355 -5.44 -22.08 -14.78
N SER A 356 -5.61 -21.85 -13.47
CA SER A 356 -6.49 -22.66 -12.59
C SER A 356 -7.82 -21.99 -12.21
N SER A 357 -8.23 -20.91 -12.87
CA SER A 357 -9.62 -20.44 -12.77
C SER A 357 -10.46 -21.02 -13.91
N PRO A 358 -11.54 -21.77 -13.63
CA PRO A 358 -12.41 -22.30 -14.67
C PRO A 358 -13.28 -21.18 -15.25
N VAL A 359 -13.74 -21.46 -16.48
CA VAL A 359 -14.79 -20.78 -17.27
C VAL A 359 -15.98 -20.32 -16.42
#